data_AF-A0AAV4NLN2-F1
#
_entry.id   AF-A0AAV4NLN2-F1
#
_cell.length_a   1.000
_cell.length_b   1.000
_cell.length_c   1.000
_cell.angle_alpha   90.00
_cell.angle_beta   90.00
_cell.angle_gamma   90.00
#
_symmetry.space_group_name_H-M   'P 1'
#
loop_
_entity.id
_entity.type
_entity.pdbx_description
1 polymer ?
#
loop_
_entity_poly.entity_id
_entity_poly.type
_entity_poly.pdbx_seq_one_letter_code
_entity_poly.pdbx_strand_id
1 'polypeptide(L)'
;MITFLSARFRIYITYESSKDTVANTTTRGVDAMADTTRGMDTNRMMTFLLLNSLEQSKWTDHARAYSIASMYGILEHQKKASTALQSGLTVANSWIALVLADANEDQDLKDDVELFIAKHTSETTLSEAWKFEVESKIEVAKAKYQNFLLTSNFG
;
A
#
# COMPACT_ATOMS: atom_id res chain seq x y z
N MET A 1 5.08 3.44 -17.99
CA MET A 1 4.85 4.44 -16.92
C MET A 1 4.10 3.87 -15.71
N ILE A 2 3.13 2.96 -15.89
CA ILE A 2 2.49 2.19 -14.80
C ILE A 2 3.51 1.37 -13.98
N THR A 3 4.46 0.74 -14.67
CA THR A 3 5.63 0.07 -14.07
C THR A 3 6.50 1.00 -13.22
N PHE A 4 6.53 2.31 -13.52
CA PHE A 4 7.32 3.29 -12.75
C PHE A 4 6.68 3.66 -11.42
N LEU A 5 5.34 3.62 -11.30
CA LEU A 5 4.64 3.89 -10.04
C LEU A 5 4.79 2.72 -9.07
N SER A 6 4.55 1.49 -9.54
CA SER A 6 4.84 0.26 -8.77
C SER A 6 6.33 0.16 -8.43
N ALA A 7 7.24 0.45 -9.38
CA ALA A 7 8.68 0.43 -9.11
C ALA A 7 9.14 1.54 -8.16
N ARG A 8 8.64 2.79 -8.27
CA ARG A 8 8.99 3.87 -7.32
C ARG A 8 8.49 3.56 -5.92
N PHE A 9 7.29 2.99 -5.79
CA PHE A 9 6.76 2.57 -4.50
C PHE A 9 7.57 1.40 -3.92
N ARG A 10 7.88 0.37 -4.72
CA ARG A 10 8.78 -0.74 -4.34
C ARG A 10 10.19 -0.26 -3.97
N ILE A 11 10.79 0.66 -4.73
CA ILE A 11 12.13 1.22 -4.46
C ILE A 11 12.12 2.00 -3.13
N TYR A 12 11.10 2.82 -2.89
CA TYR A 12 10.99 3.55 -1.63
C TYR A 12 10.84 2.61 -0.42
N ILE A 13 10.01 1.57 -0.53
CA ILE A 13 9.82 0.61 0.57
C ILE A 13 11.09 -0.23 0.79
N THR A 14 11.73 -0.71 -0.27
CA THR A 14 13.00 -1.46 -0.17
C THR A 14 14.10 -0.61 0.48
N TYR A 15 14.15 0.69 0.15
CA TYR A 15 15.10 1.62 0.75
C TYR A 15 14.86 1.84 2.25
N GLU A 16 13.62 2.05 2.71
CA GLU A 16 13.35 2.21 4.15
C GLU A 16 13.51 0.90 4.93
N SER A 17 13.03 -0.24 4.41
CA SER A 17 13.26 -1.56 5.04
C SER A 17 14.75 -1.90 5.18
N SER A 18 15.58 -1.44 4.25
CA SER A 18 17.04 -1.63 4.33
C SER A 18 17.70 -0.85 5.45
N LYS A 19 17.15 0.30 5.86
CA LYS A 19 17.67 1.08 7.00
C LYS A 19 17.39 0.41 8.34
N ASP A 20 16.22 -0.19 8.49
CA ASP A 20 15.84 -0.92 9.71
C ASP A 20 16.66 -2.21 9.89
N THR A 21 17.08 -2.83 8.77
CA THR A 21 17.90 -4.05 8.81
C THR A 21 19.34 -3.77 9.26
N VAL A 22 19.89 -2.59 8.93
CA VAL A 22 21.25 -2.18 9.36
C VAL A 22 21.30 -1.81 10.84
N ALA A 23 20.17 -1.48 11.46
CA ALA A 23 20.09 -1.17 12.90
C ALA A 23 20.02 -2.41 13.81
N ASN A 24 19.69 -3.60 13.30
CA ASN A 24 19.31 -4.75 14.15
C ASN A 24 20.20 -6.00 14.02
N THR A 25 21.43 -5.89 13.48
CA THR A 25 22.34 -7.04 13.36
C THR A 25 23.17 -7.37 14.61
N THR A 26 22.89 -6.79 15.79
CA THR A 26 23.74 -6.98 16.98
C THR A 26 23.23 -7.98 18.02
N THR A 27 22.02 -8.55 17.93
CA THR A 27 21.56 -9.46 19.00
C THR A 27 21.01 -10.78 18.47
N ARG A 28 21.89 -11.77 18.44
CA ARG A 28 21.59 -13.16 18.07
C ARG A 28 21.08 -13.91 19.31
N GLY A 29 19.88 -14.49 19.19
CA GLY A 29 19.33 -15.53 20.07
C GLY A 29 18.38 -14.98 21.15
N VAL A 30 17.09 -15.34 21.08
CA VAL A 30 16.34 -16.17 22.04
C VAL A 30 14.89 -16.34 21.50
N ASP A 31 14.54 -17.59 21.17
CA ASP A 31 13.27 -18.32 21.26
C ASP A 31 11.91 -17.74 20.78
N ALA A 32 11.43 -18.35 19.69
CA ALA A 32 10.14 -19.03 19.50
C ALA A 32 8.78 -18.36 19.84
N MET A 33 8.72 -17.09 20.25
CA MET A 33 7.47 -16.30 20.29
C MET A 33 7.47 -15.07 19.38
N ALA A 34 8.53 -14.91 18.57
CA ALA A 34 8.67 -13.83 17.59
C ALA A 34 8.00 -14.13 16.22
N ASP A 35 7.37 -15.28 16.05
CA ASP A 35 6.91 -15.76 14.73
C ASP A 35 5.63 -15.06 14.24
N THR A 36 4.77 -14.57 15.15
CA THR A 36 3.53 -13.86 14.76
C THR A 36 3.78 -12.41 14.37
N THR A 37 4.88 -11.80 14.83
CA THR A 37 5.26 -10.41 14.49
C THR A 37 6.19 -10.35 13.27
N ARG A 38 6.77 -11.49 12.88
CA ARG A 38 7.67 -11.60 11.70
C ARG A 38 6.92 -11.69 10.37
N GLY A 39 5.59 -11.80 10.39
CA GLY A 39 4.76 -12.04 9.20
C GLY A 39 3.99 -10.83 8.65
N MET A 40 4.07 -9.64 9.25
CA MET A 40 3.51 -8.43 8.62
C MET A 40 4.52 -7.87 7.62
N ASP A 41 4.29 -8.17 6.33
CA ASP A 41 5.03 -7.58 5.24
C ASP A 41 4.99 -6.05 5.34
N THR A 42 6.17 -5.41 5.45
CA THR A 42 6.34 -3.96 5.51
C THR A 42 5.58 -3.27 4.37
N ASN A 43 5.46 -3.88 3.19
CA ASN A 43 4.68 -3.36 2.08
C ASN A 43 3.18 -3.23 2.42
N ARG A 44 2.59 -4.24 3.06
CA ARG A 44 1.18 -4.25 3.43
C ARG A 44 0.89 -3.25 4.55
N MET A 45 1.78 -3.15 5.54
CA MET A 45 1.66 -2.15 6.61
C MET A 45 1.78 -0.72 6.06
N MET A 46 2.76 -0.45 5.20
CA MET A 46 2.93 0.86 4.56
C MET A 46 1.71 1.25 3.72
N THR A 47 1.18 0.28 2.97
CA THR A 47 -0.03 0.49 2.17
C THR A 47 -1.23 0.82 3.08
N PHE A 48 -1.40 0.11 4.19
CA PHE A 48 -2.46 0.40 5.15
C PHE A 48 -2.36 1.82 5.74
N LEU A 49 -1.15 2.27 6.10
CA LEU A 49 -0.92 3.63 6.62
C LEU A 49 -1.19 4.70 5.58
N LEU A 50 -0.77 4.46 4.32
CA LEU A 50 -1.10 5.33 3.19
C LEU A 50 -2.62 5.45 3.04
N LEU A 51 -3.36 4.34 3.13
CA LEU A 51 -4.82 4.35 3.11
C LEU A 51 -5.47 5.11 4.26
N ASN A 52 -4.92 5.00 5.47
CA ASN A 52 -5.38 5.79 6.61
C ASN A 52 -5.05 7.28 6.47
N SER A 53 -4.13 7.65 5.58
CA SER A 53 -3.85 9.05 5.28
C SER A 53 -4.85 9.69 4.32
N LEU A 54 -5.59 8.88 3.55
CA LEU A 54 -6.55 9.33 2.56
C LEU A 54 -7.87 9.76 3.22
N GLU A 55 -8.57 10.67 2.55
CA GLU A 55 -9.91 11.10 2.97
C GLU A 55 -10.88 9.93 3.06
N GLN A 56 -11.78 10.01 4.03
CA GLN A 56 -12.74 8.95 4.27
C GLN A 56 -13.82 8.97 3.17
N SER A 57 -14.02 7.81 2.57
CA SER A 57 -15.03 7.54 1.57
C SER A 57 -15.43 6.08 1.66
N LYS A 58 -16.57 5.72 1.08
CA LYS A 58 -17.00 4.32 0.98
C LYS A 58 -15.92 3.44 0.33
N TRP A 59 -15.19 3.98 -0.66
CA TRP A 59 -14.10 3.26 -1.30
C TRP A 59 -12.92 3.02 -0.35
N THR A 60 -12.49 4.04 0.39
CA THR A 60 -11.38 3.90 1.35
C THR A 60 -11.74 2.98 2.52
N ASP A 61 -13.02 2.89 2.91
CA ASP A 61 -13.48 1.91 3.91
C ASP A 61 -13.38 0.47 3.38
N HIS A 62 -13.83 0.20 2.15
CA HIS A 62 -13.66 -1.11 1.50
C HIS A 62 -12.18 -1.48 1.34
N ALA A 63 -11.33 -0.50 1.04
CA ALA A 63 -9.91 -0.71 0.84
C ALA A 63 -9.16 -1.00 2.15
N ARG A 64 -9.55 -0.37 3.27
CA ARG A 64 -9.06 -0.75 4.61
C ARG A 64 -9.50 -2.16 4.99
N ALA A 65 -10.77 -2.50 4.75
CA ALA A 65 -11.29 -3.85 5.00
C ALA A 65 -10.54 -4.90 4.18
N TYR A 66 -10.25 -4.61 2.91
CA TYR A 66 -9.40 -5.43 2.04
C TYR A 66 -7.99 -5.61 2.63
N SER A 67 -7.32 -4.52 3.01
CA SER A 67 -5.97 -4.56 3.58
C SER A 67 -5.91 -5.38 4.87
N ILE A 68 -6.89 -5.20 5.76
CA ILE A 68 -6.99 -5.95 7.02
C ILE A 68 -7.25 -7.43 6.72
N ALA A 69 -8.21 -7.75 5.85
CA ALA A 69 -8.52 -9.13 5.50
C ALA A 69 -7.30 -9.85 4.91
N SER A 70 -6.53 -9.19 4.05
CA SER A 70 -5.28 -9.74 3.51
C SER A 70 -4.20 -9.92 4.58
N MET A 71 -4.01 -8.95 5.48
CA MET A 71 -3.04 -9.03 6.58
C MET A 71 -3.32 -10.22 7.51
N TYR A 72 -4.58 -10.57 7.74
CA TYR A 72 -4.99 -11.68 8.60
C TYR A 72 -5.34 -12.97 7.85
N GLY A 73 -5.15 -13.03 6.52
CA GLY A 73 -5.43 -14.23 5.72
C GLY A 73 -6.92 -14.61 5.62
N ILE A 74 -7.84 -13.65 5.76
CA ILE A 74 -9.30 -13.89 5.70
C ILE A 74 -9.77 -13.83 4.24
N LEU A 75 -9.48 -14.89 3.48
CA LEU A 75 -9.62 -14.94 2.02
C LEU A 75 -11.01 -14.58 1.47
N GLU A 76 -12.09 -15.05 2.10
CA GLU A 76 -13.46 -14.75 1.66
C GLU A 76 -13.77 -13.24 1.75
N HIS A 77 -13.31 -12.61 2.83
CA HIS A 77 -13.51 -11.17 3.06
C HIS A 77 -12.60 -10.36 2.13
N GLN A 78 -11.38 -10.82 1.89
CA GLN A 78 -10.47 -10.22 0.92
C GLN A 78 -11.09 -10.25 -0.48
N LYS A 79 -11.60 -11.40 -0.95
CA LYS A 79 -12.22 -11.52 -2.27
C LYS A 79 -13.43 -10.61 -2.43
N LYS A 80 -14.32 -10.58 -1.43
CA LYS A 80 -15.49 -9.69 -1.42
C LYS A 80 -15.09 -8.22 -1.46
N ALA A 81 -14.05 -7.84 -0.70
CA ALA A 81 -13.55 -6.48 -0.70
C ALA A 81 -12.87 -6.14 -2.03
N SER A 82 -12.11 -7.06 -2.63
CA SER A 82 -11.49 -6.92 -3.96
C SER A 82 -12.54 -6.62 -5.04
N THR A 83 -13.66 -7.37 -5.07
CA THR A 83 -14.79 -7.08 -5.96
C THR A 83 -15.39 -5.69 -5.74
N ALA A 84 -15.51 -5.26 -4.48
CA ALA A 84 -15.98 -3.91 -4.17
C ALA A 84 -15.00 -2.83 -4.68
N LEU A 85 -13.69 -3.07 -4.59
CA LEU A 85 -12.66 -2.16 -5.10
C LEU A 85 -12.71 -2.06 -6.62
N GLN A 86 -12.82 -3.19 -7.34
CA GLN A 86 -12.97 -3.24 -8.79
C GLN A 86 -14.17 -2.40 -9.26
N SER A 87 -15.33 -2.60 -8.63
CA SER A 87 -16.56 -1.88 -8.99
C SER A 87 -16.52 -0.37 -8.69
N GLY A 88 -15.63 0.05 -7.79
CA GLY A 88 -15.52 1.42 -7.30
C GLY A 88 -14.35 2.20 -7.86
N LEU A 89 -13.70 1.73 -8.93
CA LEU A 89 -12.55 2.40 -9.53
C LEU A 89 -12.94 3.77 -10.12
N THR A 90 -12.06 4.74 -9.87
CA THR A 90 -12.11 6.10 -10.39
C THR A 90 -10.70 6.54 -10.75
N VAL A 91 -10.56 7.60 -11.55
CA VAL A 91 -9.25 8.21 -11.85
C VAL A 91 -8.49 8.55 -10.57
N ALA A 92 -9.18 9.11 -9.57
CA ALA A 92 -8.59 9.56 -8.30
C ALA A 92 -8.07 8.43 -7.40
N ASN A 93 -8.70 7.24 -7.42
CA ASN A 93 -8.32 6.11 -6.56
C ASN A 93 -7.56 5.00 -7.30
N SER A 94 -7.46 5.06 -8.63
CA SER A 94 -6.84 4.01 -9.45
C SER A 94 -5.38 3.71 -9.07
N TRP A 95 -4.59 4.75 -8.74
CA TRP A 95 -3.19 4.55 -8.33
C TRP A 95 -3.05 3.79 -7.01
N ILE A 96 -3.90 4.09 -6.01
CA ILE A 96 -3.85 3.41 -4.71
C ILE A 96 -4.43 2.01 -4.80
N ALA A 97 -5.42 1.79 -5.67
CA ALA A 97 -5.90 0.45 -6.01
C ALA A 97 -4.77 -0.42 -6.59
N LEU A 98 -3.92 0.16 -7.46
CA LEU A 98 -2.76 -0.55 -8.03
C LEU A 98 -1.73 -0.90 -6.96
N VAL A 99 -1.43 0.02 -6.04
CA VAL A 99 -0.52 -0.23 -4.91
C VAL A 99 -1.06 -1.34 -4.01
N LEU A 100 -2.36 -1.32 -3.72
CA LEU A 100 -3.04 -2.37 -2.96
C LEU A 100 -2.96 -3.74 -3.63
N ALA A 101 -3.21 -3.80 -4.94
CA ALA A 101 -3.14 -5.06 -5.68
C ALA A 101 -1.71 -5.63 -5.66
N ASP A 102 -0.69 -4.79 -5.90
CA ASP A 102 0.71 -5.23 -5.91
C ASP A 102 1.20 -5.69 -4.52
N ALA A 103 0.82 -4.97 -3.45
CA ALA A 103 1.24 -5.32 -2.08
C ALA A 103 0.58 -6.60 -1.54
N ASN A 104 -0.55 -7.00 -2.11
CA ASN A 104 -1.32 -8.17 -1.67
C ASN A 104 -1.27 -9.32 -2.69
N GLU A 105 -0.48 -9.18 -3.75
CA GLU A 105 -0.34 -10.16 -4.84
C GLU A 105 -1.70 -10.56 -5.46
N ASP A 106 -2.66 -9.61 -5.48
CA ASP A 106 -3.99 -9.81 -6.06
C ASP A 106 -3.92 -9.47 -7.56
N GLN A 107 -3.65 -10.50 -8.37
CA GLN A 107 -3.46 -10.35 -9.81
C GLN A 107 -4.75 -9.93 -10.52
N ASP A 108 -5.91 -10.43 -10.09
CA ASP A 108 -7.21 -10.09 -10.69
C ASP A 108 -7.51 -8.59 -10.49
N LEU A 109 -7.31 -8.07 -9.27
CA LEU A 109 -7.45 -6.64 -9.01
C LEU A 109 -6.41 -5.82 -9.78
N LYS A 110 -5.17 -6.33 -9.89
CA LYS A 110 -4.08 -5.64 -10.59
C LYS A 110 -4.42 -5.47 -12.07
N ASP A 111 -4.83 -6.53 -12.74
CA ASP A 111 -5.16 -6.52 -14.16
C ASP A 111 -6.31 -5.54 -14.47
N ASP A 112 -7.35 -5.55 -13.63
CA ASP A 112 -8.49 -4.64 -13.77
C ASP A 112 -8.09 -3.16 -13.59
N VAL A 113 -7.24 -2.88 -12.61
CA VAL A 113 -6.74 -1.52 -12.36
C VAL A 113 -5.83 -1.04 -13.49
N GLU A 114 -4.91 -1.89 -13.96
CA GLU A 114 -4.04 -1.56 -15.09
C GLU A 114 -4.84 -1.31 -16.36
N LEU A 115 -5.86 -2.12 -16.63
CA LEU A 115 -6.79 -1.92 -17.73
C LEU A 115 -7.58 -0.61 -17.59
N PHE A 116 -8.05 -0.29 -16.39
CA PHE A 116 -8.74 0.98 -16.10
C PHE A 116 -7.82 2.18 -16.38
N ILE A 117 -6.61 2.17 -15.83
CA ILE A 117 -5.62 3.25 -16.04
C ILE A 117 -5.31 3.41 -17.52
N ALA A 118 -5.13 2.30 -18.25
CA ALA A 118 -4.89 2.33 -19.69
C ALA A 118 -6.05 3.00 -20.46
N LYS A 119 -7.30 2.71 -20.10
CA LYS A 119 -8.49 3.35 -20.70
C LYS A 119 -8.60 4.85 -20.39
N HIS A 120 -8.11 5.27 -19.21
CA HIS A 120 -8.13 6.66 -18.75
C HIS A 120 -6.75 7.35 -18.83
N THR A 121 -5.93 6.96 -19.81
CA THR A 121 -4.52 7.38 -19.91
C THR A 121 -4.35 8.91 -19.93
N SER A 122 -5.24 9.64 -20.62
CA SER A 122 -5.21 11.12 -20.67
C SER A 122 -5.42 11.79 -19.32
N GLU A 123 -6.29 11.20 -18.48
CA GLU A 123 -6.65 11.72 -17.16
C GLU A 123 -5.69 11.21 -16.06
N THR A 124 -4.94 10.16 -16.35
CA THR A 124 -4.02 9.50 -15.42
C THR A 124 -2.57 9.72 -15.84
N THR A 125 -1.99 8.79 -16.59
CA THR A 125 -0.55 8.73 -16.84
C THR A 125 -0.03 9.83 -17.75
N LEU A 126 -0.87 10.51 -18.53
CA LEU A 126 -0.50 11.70 -19.28
C LEU A 126 -0.87 13.01 -18.56
N SER A 127 -1.67 12.94 -17.51
CA SER A 127 -2.05 14.11 -16.71
C SER A 127 -0.97 14.46 -15.69
N GLU A 128 -0.38 15.65 -15.82
CA GLU A 128 0.55 16.16 -14.81
C GLU A 128 -0.14 16.43 -13.47
N ALA A 129 -1.38 16.90 -13.50
CA ALA A 129 -2.17 17.13 -12.29
C ALA A 129 -2.38 15.84 -11.50
N TRP A 130 -2.70 14.74 -12.19
CA TRP A 130 -2.86 13.43 -11.56
C TRP A 130 -1.53 12.94 -10.97
N LYS A 131 -0.42 13.07 -11.70
CA LYS A 131 0.92 12.70 -11.18
C LYS A 131 1.27 13.49 -9.93
N PHE A 132 1.06 14.81 -9.96
CA PHE A 132 1.34 15.70 -8.84
C PHE A 132 0.48 15.34 -7.62
N GLU A 133 -0.80 15.04 -7.81
CA GLU A 133 -1.69 14.59 -6.74
C GLU A 133 -1.19 13.28 -6.11
N VAL A 134 -0.82 12.30 -6.94
CA VAL A 134 -0.26 11.03 -6.47
C VAL A 134 1.01 11.25 -5.66
N GLU A 135 1.97 12.02 -6.19
CA GLU A 135 3.23 12.32 -5.50
C GLU A 135 2.99 13.06 -4.18
N SER A 136 2.09 14.04 -4.15
CA SER A 136 1.73 14.77 -2.92
C SER A 136 1.15 13.85 -1.84
N LYS A 137 0.21 12.96 -2.20
CA LYS A 137 -0.38 12.02 -1.24
C LYS A 137 0.65 11.02 -0.71
N ILE A 138 1.57 10.58 -1.56
CA ILE A 138 2.68 9.72 -1.17
C ILE A 138 3.57 10.44 -0.14
N GLU A 139 3.98 11.68 -0.39
CA GLU A 139 4.82 12.44 0.56
C GLU A 139 4.13 12.68 1.91
N VAL A 140 2.83 12.96 1.91
CA VAL A 140 2.06 13.09 3.16
C VAL A 140 2.07 11.77 3.95
N ALA A 141 1.87 10.64 3.28
CA ALA A 141 1.89 9.34 3.94
C ALA A 141 3.28 8.99 4.48
N LYS A 142 4.36 9.31 3.74
CA LYS A 142 5.74 9.15 4.21
C LYS A 142 5.99 9.92 5.50
N ALA A 143 5.61 11.20 5.55
CA ALA A 143 5.78 12.02 6.75
C ALA A 143 5.00 11.45 7.95
N LYS A 144 3.77 10.99 7.73
CA LYS A 144 2.96 10.32 8.77
C LYS A 144 3.63 9.04 9.27
N TYR A 145 4.20 8.23 8.38
CA TYR A 145 4.92 7.01 8.75
C TYR A 145 6.17 7.30 9.57
N GLN A 146 6.98 8.27 9.14
CA GLN A 146 8.16 8.69 9.90
C GLN A 146 7.79 9.15 11.31
N ASN A 147 6.72 9.92 11.45
CA ASN A 147 6.20 10.32 12.77
C ASN A 147 5.76 9.11 13.60
N PHE A 148 5.03 8.15 12.99
CA PHE A 148 4.62 6.93 13.67
C PHE A 148 5.83 6.17 14.24
N LEU A 149 6.89 5.96 13.44
CA LEU A 149 8.12 5.29 13.87
C LEU A 149 8.83 6.04 15.00
N LEU A 150 8.94 7.37 14.89
CA LEU A 150 9.55 8.18 15.94
C LEU A 150 8.77 8.07 17.26
N THR A 151 7.43 8.11 17.22
CA THR A 151 6.60 8.01 18.43
C THR A 151 6.55 6.61 19.04
N SER A 152 6.74 5.56 18.23
CA SER A 152 6.75 4.18 18.71
C SER A 152 8.11 3.72 19.25
N ASN A 153 9.20 4.42 18.92
CA ASN A 153 10.53 4.21 19.51
C ASN A 153 10.74 4.94 20.87
N PHE A 154 9.75 5.69 21.35
CA PHE A 154 9.75 6.34 22.68
C PHE A 154 8.71 5.74 23.65
N GLY A 155 8.23 4.52 23.39
CA GLY A 155 7.29 3.78 24.24
C GLY A 155 7.94 2.66 25.02
#